data_AF-A0A258NQC0-F1
#
_entry.id   AF-A0A258NQC0-F1
#
_cell.length_a   1.000
_cell.length_b   1.000
_cell.length_c   1.000
_cell.angle_alpha   90.00
_cell.angle_beta   90.00
_cell.angle_gamma   90.00
#
_symmetry.space_group_name_H-M   'P 1'
#
loop_
_entity.id
_entity.type
_entity.pdbx_description
1 polymer ?
#
loop_
_entity_poly.entity_id
_entity_poly.type
_entity_poly.pdbx_seq_one_letter_code
_entity_poly.pdbx_strand_id
1 'polypeptide(L)'
;MSSRNAIKTGAYSKAVVLPGEDEAEYRELEAQFIRDFAPRDIAEGAMVRELTVLTWKKIRLDQLEHRKILQTLSAPLSQHHLGKLFLFRPDAAWVMDSLDLLTQSYVDECWAKRNIAHELLQNKVTPQALDSLKKKFPVLYEDLL
;
A
#
# COMPACT_ATOMS: atom_id res chain seq x y z
N MET A 1 13.61 1.72 11.36
CA MET A 1 14.13 2.74 10.43
C MET A 1 14.68 2.09 9.14
N SER A 2 13.85 1.56 8.24
CA SER A 2 14.37 0.82 7.05
C SER A 2 13.78 1.22 5.68
N SER A 3 12.66 1.97 5.64
CA SER A 3 12.03 2.33 4.35
C SER A 3 12.76 3.42 3.56
N ARG A 4 13.58 4.25 4.21
CA ARG A 4 14.30 5.37 3.54
C ARG A 4 15.60 4.94 2.85
N ASN A 5 16.13 3.76 3.14
CA ASN A 5 17.38 3.28 2.54
C ASN A 5 17.15 2.57 1.20
N ALA A 6 15.97 1.96 0.98
CA ALA A 6 15.65 1.28 -0.27
C ALA A 6 15.65 2.21 -1.49
N ILE A 7 15.21 3.46 -1.32
CA ILE A 7 15.16 4.47 -2.40
C ILE A 7 16.57 4.92 -2.80
N LYS A 8 17.53 4.93 -1.87
CA LYS A 8 18.92 5.32 -2.15
C LYS A 8 19.73 4.23 -2.84
N THR A 9 19.48 2.96 -2.54
CA THR A 9 20.28 1.86 -3.08
C THR A 9 19.70 1.20 -4.33
N GLY A 10 18.40 1.36 -4.62
CA GLY A 10 17.73 0.66 -5.72
C GLY A 10 17.61 1.47 -7.03
N ALA A 11 16.93 2.62 -6.96
CA ALA A 11 16.60 3.43 -8.15
C ALA A 11 17.83 4.12 -8.76
N TYR A 12 18.75 4.59 -7.90
CA TYR A 12 19.97 5.30 -8.28
C TYR A 12 21.23 4.44 -8.21
N SER A 13 21.10 3.11 -8.12
CA SER A 13 22.26 2.22 -8.11
C SER A 13 23.05 2.32 -9.40
N LYS A 14 24.39 2.39 -9.26
CA LYS A 14 25.33 2.16 -10.37
C LYS A 14 25.38 0.67 -10.76
N ALA A 15 25.06 -0.23 -9.83
CA ALA A 15 24.97 -1.65 -10.11
C ALA A 15 23.65 -1.96 -10.84
N VAL A 16 23.74 -2.66 -11.97
CA VAL A 16 22.56 -3.04 -12.76
C VAL A 16 21.76 -4.12 -12.02
N VAL A 17 22.46 -5.17 -11.56
CA VAL A 17 21.92 -6.23 -10.72
C VAL A 17 22.33 -5.98 -9.27
N LEU A 18 21.37 -6.01 -8.35
CA LEU A 18 21.59 -5.78 -6.92
C LEU A 18 21.88 -7.09 -6.17
N PRO A 19 22.51 -7.05 -4.97
CA PRO A 19 22.66 -8.23 -4.13
C PRO A 19 21.30 -8.88 -3.82
N GLY A 20 21.16 -10.16 -4.17
CA GLY A 20 19.92 -10.94 -3.98
C GLY A 20 19.00 -10.97 -5.20
N GLU A 21 19.36 -10.31 -6.29
CA GLU A 21 18.70 -10.48 -7.59
C GLU A 21 19.37 -11.60 -8.40
N ASP A 22 18.61 -12.18 -9.32
CA ASP A 22 19.12 -13.22 -10.22
C ASP A 22 19.81 -12.58 -11.44
N GLU A 23 21.13 -12.71 -11.48
CA GLU A 23 21.95 -12.27 -12.61
C GLU A 23 21.61 -13.05 -13.90
N ALA A 24 21.14 -14.29 -13.80
CA ALA A 24 20.74 -15.08 -14.95
C ALA A 24 19.49 -14.52 -15.64
N GLU A 25 18.49 -14.09 -14.86
CA GLU A 25 17.28 -13.43 -15.38
C GLU A 25 17.64 -12.13 -16.13
N TYR A 26 18.54 -11.33 -15.56
CA TYR A 26 19.01 -10.12 -16.23
C TYR A 26 19.72 -10.43 -17.55
N ARG A 27 20.56 -11.47 -17.60
CA ARG A 27 21.25 -11.89 -18.83
C ARG A 27 20.31 -12.45 -19.87
N GLU A 28 19.26 -13.16 -19.45
CA GLU A 28 18.22 -13.64 -20.35
C GLU A 28 17.44 -12.48 -20.96
N LEU A 29 17.07 -11.49 -20.14
CA LEU A 29 16.45 -10.24 -20.62
C LEU A 29 17.35 -9.53 -21.62
N GLU A 30 18.64 -9.39 -21.30
CA GLU A 30 19.61 -8.78 -22.21
C GLU A 30 19.71 -9.54 -23.54
N ALA A 31 19.83 -10.86 -23.49
CA ALA A 31 19.92 -11.69 -24.68
C ALA A 31 18.65 -11.59 -25.53
N GLN A 32 17.47 -11.47 -24.91
CA GLN A 32 16.22 -11.25 -25.60
C GLN A 32 16.20 -9.88 -26.30
N PHE A 33 16.62 -8.81 -25.62
CA PHE A 33 16.74 -7.48 -26.23
C PHE A 33 17.72 -7.47 -27.41
N ILE A 34 18.88 -8.13 -27.29
CA ILE A 34 19.83 -8.23 -28.41
C ILE A 34 19.20 -8.98 -29.60
N ARG A 35 18.45 -10.05 -29.36
CA ARG A 35 17.74 -10.79 -30.42
C ARG A 35 16.66 -9.95 -31.09
N ASP A 36 15.86 -9.23 -30.31
CA ASP A 36 14.70 -8.50 -30.81
C ASP A 36 15.08 -7.23 -31.59
N PHE A 37 16.10 -6.52 -31.11
CA PHE A 37 16.55 -5.27 -31.74
C PHE A 37 17.65 -5.49 -32.78
N ALA A 38 18.37 -6.62 -32.74
CA ALA A 38 19.41 -7.00 -33.68
C ALA A 38 20.40 -5.84 -34.02
N PRO A 39 21.04 -5.23 -33.01
CA PRO A 39 21.92 -4.08 -33.22
C PRO A 39 23.12 -4.44 -34.11
N ARG A 40 23.47 -3.54 -35.02
CA ARG A 40 24.50 -3.74 -36.05
C ARG A 40 25.78 -2.99 -35.78
N ASP A 41 25.72 -1.94 -34.96
CA ASP A 41 26.88 -1.14 -34.59
C ASP A 41 26.97 -0.87 -33.08
N ILE A 42 28.05 -0.20 -32.68
CA ILE A 42 28.35 0.11 -31.28
C ILE A 42 27.30 1.06 -30.68
N ALA A 43 26.75 1.99 -31.48
CA ALA A 43 25.77 2.95 -31.00
C ALA A 43 24.42 2.26 -30.73
N GLU A 44 23.96 1.42 -31.67
CA GLU A 44 22.78 0.58 -31.51
C GLU A 44 22.95 -0.39 -30.33
N GLY A 45 24.13 -1.02 -30.20
CA GLY A 45 24.44 -1.89 -29.07
C GLY A 45 24.38 -1.18 -27.72
N ALA A 46 24.90 0.05 -27.64
CA ALA A 46 24.82 0.87 -26.44
C ALA A 46 23.37 1.23 -26.08
N MET A 47 22.55 1.62 -27.07
CA MET A 47 21.14 1.93 -26.85
C MET A 47 20.35 0.71 -26.36
N VAL A 48 20.57 -0.46 -26.97
CA VAL A 48 19.92 -1.71 -26.55
C VAL A 48 20.32 -2.06 -25.11
N ARG A 49 21.61 -1.92 -24.75
CA ARG A 49 22.07 -2.13 -23.38
C ARG A 49 21.40 -1.19 -22.38
N GLU A 50 21.30 0.11 -22.72
CA GLU A 50 20.61 1.08 -21.86
C GLU A 50 19.13 0.74 -21.67
N LEU A 51 18.44 0.35 -22.75
CA LEU A 51 17.04 -0.08 -22.70
C LEU A 51 16.87 -1.31 -21.80
N THR A 52 17.77 -2.29 -21.89
CA THR A 52 17.76 -3.46 -20.99
C THR A 52 17.92 -3.04 -19.53
N VAL A 53 18.86 -2.15 -19.22
CA VAL A 53 19.09 -1.65 -17.84
C VAL A 53 17.86 -0.90 -17.30
N LEU A 54 17.26 -0.03 -18.12
CA LEU A 54 16.06 0.72 -17.75
C LEU A 54 14.87 -0.23 -17.51
N THR A 55 14.71 -1.21 -18.37
CA THR A 55 13.64 -2.22 -18.27
C THR A 55 13.80 -3.05 -17.00
N TRP A 56 15.01 -3.51 -16.70
CA TRP A 56 15.30 -4.25 -15.46
C TRP A 56 14.95 -3.44 -14.21
N LYS A 57 15.35 -2.16 -14.18
CA LYS A 57 15.02 -1.24 -13.08
C LYS A 57 13.52 -1.03 -12.95
N LYS A 58 12.78 -0.97 -14.05
CA LYS A 58 11.32 -0.86 -14.05
C LYS A 58 10.66 -2.11 -13.46
N ILE A 59 11.01 -3.30 -13.94
CA ILE A 59 10.49 -4.58 -13.43
C ILE A 59 10.69 -4.67 -11.90
N ARG A 60 11.88 -4.29 -11.41
CA ARG A 60 12.17 -4.22 -9.97
C ARG A 60 11.21 -3.30 -9.21
N LEU A 61 10.98 -2.08 -9.71
CA LEU A 61 10.08 -1.13 -9.07
C LEU A 61 8.65 -1.68 -9.01
N ASP A 62 8.17 -2.26 -10.11
CA ASP A 62 6.84 -2.85 -10.21
C ASP A 62 6.68 -4.02 -9.21
N GLN A 63 7.69 -4.87 -9.06
CA GLN A 63 7.68 -5.95 -8.06
C GLN A 63 7.68 -5.42 -6.61
N LEU A 64 8.43 -4.36 -6.33
CA LEU A 64 8.46 -3.74 -5.01
C LEU A 64 7.12 -3.08 -4.67
N GLU A 65 6.51 -2.39 -5.63
CA GLU A 65 5.18 -1.81 -5.49
C GLU A 65 4.13 -2.90 -5.25
N HIS A 66 4.13 -3.95 -6.08
CA HIS A 66 3.22 -5.07 -5.93
C HIS A 66 3.36 -5.73 -4.55
N ARG A 67 4.59 -5.99 -4.10
CA ARG A 67 4.87 -6.52 -2.76
C ARG A 67 4.35 -5.58 -1.68
N LYS A 68 4.53 -4.27 -1.84
CA LYS A 68 4.06 -3.27 -0.88
C LYS A 68 2.54 -3.20 -0.81
N ILE A 69 1.86 -3.30 -1.95
CA ILE A 69 0.40 -3.37 -2.03
C ILE A 69 -0.08 -4.64 -1.31
N LEU A 70 0.46 -5.81 -1.65
CA LEU A 70 0.12 -7.08 -0.99
C LEU A 70 0.36 -7.04 0.52
N GLN A 71 1.49 -6.48 0.96
CA GLN A 71 1.76 -6.27 2.39
C GLN A 71 0.74 -5.34 3.05
N THR A 72 0.27 -4.32 2.33
CA THR A 72 -0.73 -3.38 2.87
C THR A 72 -2.10 -4.04 2.95
N LEU A 73 -2.48 -4.84 1.94
CA LEU A 73 -3.73 -5.59 1.92
C LEU A 73 -3.76 -6.74 2.94
N SER A 74 -2.62 -7.38 3.19
CA SER A 74 -2.53 -8.49 4.15
C SER A 74 -2.24 -8.03 5.58
N ALA A 75 -1.88 -6.76 5.79
CA ALA A 75 -1.64 -6.24 7.13
C ALA A 75 -2.96 -6.15 7.90
N PRO A 76 -2.99 -6.54 9.19
CA PRO A 76 -4.11 -6.27 10.07
C PRO A 76 -4.47 -4.79 10.05
N LEU A 77 -5.77 -4.49 10.11
CA LEU A 77 -6.24 -3.11 10.25
C LEU A 77 -5.56 -2.50 11.48
N SER A 78 -4.81 -1.42 11.28
CA SER A 78 -4.11 -0.72 12.36
C SER A 78 -4.97 0.44 12.85
N GLN A 79 -4.77 0.87 14.10
CA GLN A 79 -5.47 2.05 14.66
C GLN A 79 -5.27 3.31 13.79
N HIS A 80 -4.11 3.45 13.14
CA HIS A 80 -3.84 4.54 12.22
C HIS A 80 -4.70 4.49 10.95
N HIS A 81 -5.07 3.28 10.47
CA HIS A 81 -5.99 3.14 9.35
C HIS A 81 -7.43 3.52 9.75
N LEU A 82 -7.86 3.17 10.97
CA LEU A 82 -9.18 3.54 11.47
C LEU A 82 -9.32 5.01 11.85
N GLY A 83 -8.24 5.67 12.27
CA GLY A 83 -8.24 7.11 12.56
C GLY A 83 -8.52 7.98 11.32
N LYS A 84 -8.13 7.51 10.13
CA LYS A 84 -8.46 8.19 8.86
C LYS A 84 -9.92 8.03 8.46
N LEU A 85 -10.59 7.00 8.96
CA LEU A 85 -11.97 6.64 8.64
C LEU A 85 -13.01 7.37 9.51
N PHE A 86 -12.60 8.43 10.21
CA PHE A 86 -13.41 9.16 11.20
C PHE A 86 -13.95 8.31 12.38
N LEU A 87 -13.56 7.03 12.49
CA LEU A 87 -13.95 6.13 13.59
C LEU A 87 -13.24 6.50 14.91
N PHE A 88 -12.08 7.13 14.83
CA PHE A 88 -11.34 7.66 15.97
C PHE A 88 -10.88 9.09 15.67
N ARG A 89 -11.58 10.09 16.22
CA ARG A 89 -11.07 11.47 16.23
C ARG A 89 -9.97 11.58 17.30
N PRO A 90 -8.74 11.99 16.93
CA PRO A 90 -7.57 11.84 17.78
C PRO A 90 -7.46 12.89 18.91
N ASP A 91 -8.20 14.00 18.84
CA ASP A 91 -8.22 15.02 19.88
C ASP A 91 -9.59 15.09 20.58
N ALA A 92 -9.63 15.67 21.77
CA ALA A 92 -10.88 15.90 22.51
C ALA A 92 -11.52 17.26 22.17
N ALA A 93 -10.90 18.04 21.29
CA ALA A 93 -11.33 19.39 20.95
C ALA A 93 -12.73 19.40 20.30
N TRP A 94 -13.03 18.41 19.46
CA TRP A 94 -14.35 18.24 18.86
C TRP A 94 -15.50 18.10 19.88
N VAL A 95 -15.21 17.60 21.09
CA VAL A 95 -16.22 17.44 22.15
C VAL A 95 -16.74 18.81 22.58
N MET A 96 -15.87 19.82 22.60
CA MET A 96 -16.22 21.19 22.94
C MET A 96 -17.06 21.84 21.84
N ASP A 97 -16.80 21.50 20.58
CA ASP A 97 -17.56 22.02 19.42
C ASP A 97 -18.91 21.34 19.22
N SER A 98 -19.14 20.20 19.88
CA SER A 98 -20.33 19.36 19.73
C SER A 98 -21.11 19.17 21.04
N LEU A 99 -20.91 20.07 22.02
CA LEU A 99 -21.60 20.01 23.31
C LEU A 99 -23.13 19.99 23.14
N ASP A 100 -23.64 20.73 22.15
CA ASP A 100 -25.07 20.80 21.81
C ASP A 100 -25.64 19.48 21.26
N LEU A 101 -24.77 18.56 20.82
CA LEU A 101 -25.12 17.26 20.27
C LEU A 101 -25.01 16.13 21.30
N LEU A 102 -24.53 16.38 22.54
CA LEU A 102 -24.37 15.41 23.63
C LEU A 102 -25.71 14.95 24.25
N THR A 103 -26.65 14.57 23.39
CA THR A 103 -27.83 13.81 23.79
C THR A 103 -27.43 12.36 24.09
N GLN A 104 -28.22 11.68 24.92
CA GLN A 104 -27.97 10.26 25.23
C GLN A 104 -27.90 9.40 23.95
N SER A 105 -28.77 9.68 22.96
CA SER A 105 -28.77 8.98 21.67
C SER A 105 -27.46 9.17 20.89
N TYR A 106 -26.85 10.35 20.97
CA TYR A 106 -25.56 10.62 20.29
C TYR A 106 -24.41 9.90 21.00
N VAL A 107 -24.42 9.88 22.34
CA VAL A 107 -23.45 9.13 23.14
C VAL A 107 -23.53 7.64 22.83
N ASP A 108 -24.73 7.09 22.73
CA ASP A 108 -24.95 5.67 22.37
C ASP A 108 -24.43 5.37 20.96
N GLU A 109 -24.59 6.29 20.01
CA GLU A 109 -24.04 6.17 18.66
C GLU A 109 -22.50 6.19 18.66
N CYS A 110 -21.88 7.08 19.45
CA CYS A 110 -20.43 7.12 19.63
C CYS A 110 -19.88 5.82 20.24
N TRP A 111 -20.59 5.25 21.22
CA TRP A 111 -20.24 3.95 21.79
C TRP A 111 -20.37 2.81 20.79
N ALA A 112 -21.43 2.79 19.98
CA ALA A 112 -21.60 1.81 18.92
C ALA A 112 -20.44 1.88 17.89
N LYS A 113 -20.08 3.09 17.45
CA LYS A 113 -18.93 3.34 16.55
C LYS A 113 -17.62 2.82 17.15
N ARG A 114 -17.36 3.15 18.42
CA ARG A 114 -16.16 2.72 19.14
C ARG A 114 -16.08 1.20 19.27
N ASN A 115 -17.18 0.53 19.59
CA ASN A 115 -17.22 -0.93 19.75
C ASN A 115 -16.95 -1.64 18.42
N ILE A 116 -17.56 -1.19 17.33
CA ILE A 116 -17.31 -1.72 15.98
C ILE A 116 -15.84 -1.54 15.59
N ALA A 117 -15.28 -0.35 15.82
CA ALA A 117 -13.88 -0.07 15.52
C ALA A 117 -12.92 -0.94 16.35
N HIS A 118 -13.27 -1.23 17.60
CA HIS A 118 -12.52 -2.14 18.46
C HIS A 118 -12.60 -3.61 17.99
N GLU A 119 -13.76 -4.07 17.52
CA GLU A 119 -13.93 -5.40 16.92
C GLU A 119 -13.16 -5.58 15.61
N LEU A 120 -13.13 -4.53 14.76
CA LEU A 120 -12.31 -4.46 13.54
C LEU A 120 -10.81 -4.61 13.84
N LEU A 121 -10.29 -3.90 14.85
CA LEU A 121 -8.89 -4.01 15.27
C LEU A 121 -8.52 -5.38 15.82
N GLN A 122 -9.50 -6.11 16.38
CA GLN A 122 -9.29 -7.46 16.88
C GLN A 122 -9.43 -8.54 15.79
N ASN A 123 -9.60 -8.17 14.52
CA ASN A 123 -9.81 -9.07 13.38
C ASN A 123 -10.98 -10.06 13.59
N LYS A 124 -12.01 -9.69 14.38
CA LYS A 124 -13.17 -10.55 14.66
C LYS A 124 -14.35 -10.29 13.73
N VAL A 125 -14.20 -9.40 12.75
CA VAL A 125 -15.30 -9.01 11.87
C VAL A 125 -15.52 -10.09 10.82
N THR A 126 -16.61 -10.82 10.99
CA THR A 126 -17.13 -11.76 10.00
C THR A 126 -17.85 -11.00 8.88
N PRO A 127 -17.99 -11.59 7.68
CA PRO A 127 -18.77 -10.98 6.58
C PRO A 127 -20.20 -10.59 6.99
N GLN A 128 -20.80 -11.35 7.90
CA GLN A 128 -22.13 -11.09 8.47
C GLN A 128 -22.17 -9.83 9.37
N ALA A 129 -21.05 -9.50 10.02
CA ALA A 129 -20.92 -8.27 10.81
C ALA A 129 -20.80 -7.04 9.90
N LEU A 130 -20.14 -7.16 8.73
CA LEU A 130 -20.10 -6.13 7.69
C LEU A 130 -21.48 -5.85 7.08
N ASP A 131 -22.28 -6.89 6.81
CA ASP A 131 -23.67 -6.73 6.35
C ASP A 131 -24.56 -6.07 7.40
N SER A 132 -24.34 -6.40 8.68
CA SER A 132 -25.04 -5.78 9.80
C SER A 132 -24.64 -4.31 9.98
N LEU A 133 -23.36 -3.99 9.73
CA LEU A 133 -22.84 -2.63 9.75
C LEU A 133 -23.44 -1.78 8.63
N LYS A 134 -23.50 -2.30 7.39
CA LYS A 134 -24.15 -1.64 6.26
C LYS A 134 -25.60 -1.26 6.55
N LYS A 135 -26.34 -2.13 7.24
CA LYS A 135 -27.75 -1.89 7.60
C LYS A 135 -27.92 -0.89 8.74
N LYS A 136 -27.07 -0.94 9.77
CA LYS A 136 -27.20 -0.09 10.96
C LYS A 136 -26.56 1.27 10.80
N PHE A 137 -25.45 1.35 10.07
CA PHE A 137 -24.64 2.54 9.91
C PHE A 137 -24.12 2.63 8.46
N PRO A 138 -25.01 2.91 7.48
CA PRO A 138 -24.66 2.90 6.06
C PRO A 138 -23.53 3.88 5.71
N VAL A 139 -23.51 5.05 6.36
CA VAL A 139 -22.46 6.06 6.16
C VAL A 139 -21.07 5.53 6.56
N LEU A 140 -20.97 4.80 7.68
CA LEU A 140 -19.70 4.21 8.11
C LEU A 140 -19.24 3.06 7.20
N TYR A 141 -20.19 2.37 6.56
CA TYR A 141 -19.89 1.32 5.60
C TYR A 141 -19.37 1.90 4.27
N GLU A 142 -19.92 3.03 3.83
CA GLU A 142 -19.40 3.75 2.65
C GLU A 142 -18.00 4.29 2.89
N ASP A 143 -17.69 4.77 4.10
CA ASP A 143 -16.36 5.24 4.48
C ASP A 143 -15.31 4.09 4.59
N LEU A 144 -15.75 2.83 4.67
CA LEU A 144 -14.89 1.64 4.80
C LEU A 144 -14.44 1.03 3.46
N LEU A 145 -15.07 1.39 2.34
CA LEU A 145 -14.78 0.88 0.98
C LEU A 145 -13.86 1.83 0.20
#